data_AF-A0A966CLD4-F1
#
_entry.id   AF-A0A966CLD4-F1
#
_cell.length_a   1.000
_cell.length_b   1.000
_cell.length_c   1.000
_cell.angle_alpha   90.00
_cell.angle_beta   90.00
_cell.angle_gamma   90.00
#
_symmetry.space_group_name_H-M   'P 1'
#
loop_
_entity.id
_entity.type
_entity.pdbx_description
1 polymer ?
#
loop_
_entity_poly.entity_id
_entity_poly.type
_entity_poly.pdbx_seq_one_letter_code
_entity_poly.pdbx_strand_id
1 'polypeptide(L)'
;MENLLIIGCGDIARRTIPLLSGHFKLYALVRDPGRAAALRSAGVTPIVGDLDQRRSLHRLAGLAQVVLHLAPPDGRGAQDGRTRNLLAVLG
;
A
#
# COMPACT_ATOMS: atom_id res chain seq x y z
N MET A 1 9.40 13.90 9.40
CA MET A 1 9.57 12.68 8.58
C MET A 1 8.22 12.39 7.94
N GLU A 2 8.15 12.33 6.61
CA GLU A 2 6.89 12.16 5.88
C GLU A 2 6.43 10.70 5.85
N ASN A 3 5.13 10.49 5.64
CA ASN A 3 4.53 9.16 5.55
C ASN A 3 4.52 8.71 4.08
N LEU A 4 4.98 7.48 3.83
CA LEU A 4 4.91 6.84 2.51
C LEU A 4 4.04 5.59 2.59
N LEU A 5 3.04 5.52 1.72
CA LEU A 5 2.15 4.37 1.57
C LEU A 5 2.56 3.51 0.37
N ILE A 6 2.94 2.26 0.63
CA ILE A 6 3.25 1.26 -0.39
C ILE A 6 1.99 0.47 -0.72
N ILE A 7 1.60 0.48 -1.99
CA ILE A 7 0.48 -0.32 -2.50
C ILE A 7 1.04 -1.52 -3.26
N GLY A 8 0.84 -2.72 -2.73
CA GLY A 8 1.42 -3.96 -3.26
C GLY A 8 2.74 -4.32 -2.59
N CYS A 9 2.76 -5.43 -1.85
CA CYS A 9 3.94 -5.91 -1.09
C CYS A 9 4.66 -7.06 -1.79
N GLY A 10 4.90 -6.93 -3.10
CA GLY A 10 5.64 -7.91 -3.90
C GLY A 10 7.17 -7.82 -3.73
N ASP A 11 7.92 -8.51 -4.57
CA ASP A 11 9.39 -8.50 -4.53
C ASP A 11 9.97 -7.07 -4.66
N ILE A 12 9.44 -6.26 -5.58
CA ILE A 12 9.88 -4.88 -5.78
C ILE A 12 9.72 -4.07 -4.49
N ALA A 13 8.57 -4.13 -3.83
CA ALA A 13 8.32 -3.44 -2.57
C ALA A 13 9.30 -3.86 -1.47
N ARG A 14 9.62 -5.15 -1.38
CA ARG A 14 10.58 -5.66 -0.38
C ARG A 14 12.00 -5.12 -0.61
N ARG A 15 12.38 -4.90 -1.86
CA ARG A 15 13.67 -4.30 -2.22
C ARG A 15 13.69 -2.79 -2.00
N THR A 16 12.54 -2.10 -2.10
CA THR A 16 12.47 -0.66 -1.85
C THR A 16 12.47 -0.31 -0.37
N ILE A 17 11.88 -1.13 0.50
CA ILE A 17 11.79 -0.87 1.95
C ILE A 17 13.13 -0.45 2.58
N PRO A 18 14.24 -1.21 2.49
CA PRO A 18 15.49 -0.83 3.14
C PRO A 18 16.07 0.49 2.61
N LEU A 19 15.78 0.86 1.35
CA LEU A 19 16.21 2.12 0.76
C LEU A 19 15.39 3.32 1.26
N LEU A 20 14.20 3.09 1.81
CA LEU A 20 13.24 4.12 2.21
C LEU A 20 13.08 4.26 3.73
N SER A 21 13.39 3.22 4.52
CA SER A 21 13.15 3.16 5.98
C SER A 21 13.84 4.26 6.80
N GLY A 22 14.89 4.91 6.26
CA GLY A 22 15.56 6.05 6.91
C GLY A 22 15.00 7.42 6.53
N HIS A 23 14.18 7.49 5.48
CA HIS A 23 13.67 8.74 4.91
C HIS A 23 12.18 8.94 5.20
N PHE A 24 11.42 7.85 5.34
CA PHE A 24 9.97 7.86 5.49
C PHE A 24 9.51 6.98 6.63
N LYS A 25 8.36 7.34 7.21
CA LYS A 25 7.57 6.40 7.98
C LYS A 25 6.76 5.53 7.01
N LEU A 26 7.09 4.25 6.95
CA LEU A 26 6.54 3.34 5.95
C LEU A 26 5.24 2.69 6.41
N TYR A 27 4.24 2.75 5.53
CA TYR A 27 2.98 2.03 5.61
C TYR A 27 2.84 1.13 4.39
N ALA A 28 2.19 -0.01 4.53
CA ALA A 28 1.92 -0.87 3.38
C ALA A 28 0.53 -1.52 3.43
N LEU A 29 -0.19 -1.46 2.31
CA LEU A 29 -1.47 -2.13 2.16
C LEU A 29 -1.25 -3.64 2.01
N VAL A 30 -1.92 -4.42 2.85
CA VAL A 30 -1.94 -5.89 2.77
C VAL A 30 -3.35 -6.43 2.77
N ARG A 31 -3.62 -7.37 1.87
CA ARG A 31 -4.89 -8.10 1.84
C ARG A 31 -4.97 -9.16 2.96
N ASP A 32 -3.85 -9.85 3.20
CA ASP A 32 -3.75 -10.95 4.15
C ASP A 32 -3.07 -10.50 5.46
N PRO A 33 -3.78 -10.52 6.61
CA PRO A 33 -3.21 -10.22 7.92
C PRO A 33 -2.03 -11.12 8.30
N GLY A 34 -1.92 -12.34 7.77
CA GLY A 34 -0.79 -13.24 8.01
C GLY A 34 0.55 -12.65 7.58
N ARG A 35 0.55 -11.73 6.60
CA ARG A 35 1.76 -11.03 6.14
C ARG A 35 2.16 -9.83 7.01
N ALA A 36 1.32 -9.44 7.97
CA ALA A 36 1.54 -8.25 8.77
C ALA A 36 2.77 -8.37 9.69
N ALA A 37 3.05 -9.55 10.24
CA ALA A 37 4.20 -9.77 11.11
C ALA A 37 5.54 -9.51 10.38
N ALA A 38 5.70 -10.07 9.18
CA ALA A 38 6.91 -9.88 8.37
C ALA A 38 7.16 -8.40 8.02
N LEU A 39 6.10 -7.64 7.73
CA LEU A 39 6.21 -6.20 7.46
C LEU A 39 6.61 -5.40 8.70
N ARG A 40 6.03 -5.72 9.87
CA ARG A 40 6.42 -5.07 11.13
C ARG A 40 7.89 -5.31 11.46
N SER A 41 8.38 -6.54 11.28
CA SER A 41 9.81 -6.85 11.46
C SER A 41 10.72 -6.10 10.49
N ALA A 42 10.20 -5.69 9.33
CA ALA A 42 10.91 -4.86 8.35
C ALA A 42 10.74 -3.34 8.61
N GLY A 43 10.13 -2.93 9.73
CA GLY A 43 9.91 -1.52 10.08
C GLY A 43 8.73 -0.87 9.36
N VAL A 44 7.86 -1.66 8.73
CA VAL A 44 6.70 -1.19 7.96
C VAL A 44 5.41 -1.40 8.74
N THR A 45 4.54 -0.40 8.77
CA THR A 45 3.23 -0.49 9.41
C THR A 45 2.20 -1.09 8.43
N PRO A 46 1.71 -2.31 8.65
CA PRO A 46 0.74 -2.92 7.75
C PRO A 46 -0.66 -2.34 7.96
N ILE A 47 -1.33 -2.01 6.86
CA ILE A 47 -2.75 -1.62 6.83
C ILE A 47 -3.51 -2.72 6.10
N VAL A 48 -4.46 -3.35 6.80
CA VAL A 48 -5.30 -4.39 6.19
C VAL A 48 -6.36 -3.74 5.30
N GLY A 49 -6.41 -4.15 4.04
CA GLY A 49 -7.41 -3.71 3.07
C GLY A 49 -7.20 -4.35 1.70
N ASP A 50 -8.19 -4.22 0.84
CA ASP A 50 -8.23 -4.86 -0.48
C ASP A 50 -8.61 -3.83 -1.56
N LEU A 51 -7.76 -3.70 -2.58
CA LEU A 51 -7.98 -2.81 -3.73
C LEU A 51 -9.22 -3.20 -4.55
N ASP A 52 -9.63 -4.47 -4.48
CA ASP A 52 -10.86 -4.95 -5.12
C ASP A 52 -12.11 -4.58 -4.28
N GLN A 53 -11.94 -4.08 -3.05
CA GLN A 53 -13.02 -3.76 -2.11
C GLN A 53 -12.84 -2.36 -1.52
N ARG A 54 -13.27 -1.32 -2.25
CA ARG A 54 -13.08 0.10 -1.87
C ARG A 54 -13.38 0.42 -0.39
N ARG A 55 -14.47 -0.09 0.18
CA ARG A 55 -14.86 0.20 1.58
C ARG A 55 -13.80 -0.24 2.60
N SER A 56 -13.04 -1.28 2.28
CA SER A 56 -11.94 -1.76 3.13
C SER A 56 -10.77 -0.77 3.22
N LEU A 57 -10.68 0.18 2.27
CA LEU A 57 -9.57 1.13 2.14
C LEU A 57 -9.75 2.42 2.94
N HIS A 58 -10.83 2.57 3.73
CA HIS A 58 -11.15 3.80 4.46
C HIS A 58 -10.01 4.31 5.36
N ARG A 59 -9.13 3.43 5.85
CA ARG A 59 -7.97 3.78 6.68
C ARG A 59 -6.83 4.46 5.91
N LEU A 60 -6.88 4.49 4.58
CA LEU A 60 -5.86 5.12 3.74
C LEU A 60 -6.08 6.62 3.58
N ALA A 61 -7.29 7.12 3.84
CA ALA A 61 -7.63 8.54 3.68
C ALA A 61 -6.73 9.41 4.57
N GLY A 62 -6.01 10.35 3.97
CA GLY A 62 -5.10 11.25 4.67
C GLY A 62 -3.89 10.57 5.35
N LEU A 63 -3.65 9.28 5.10
CA LEU A 63 -2.60 8.52 5.78
C LEU A 63 -1.19 8.95 5.37
N ALA A 64 -0.99 9.20 4.07
CA ALA A 64 0.32 9.45 3.49
C ALA A 64 0.24 10.51 2.38
N GLN A 65 1.28 11.35 2.31
CA GLN A 65 1.44 12.36 1.27
C GLN A 65 2.09 11.77 0.02
N VAL A 66 2.86 10.69 0.19
CA VAL A 66 3.56 9.99 -0.89
C VAL A 66 3.00 8.57 -1.02
N VAL A 67 2.67 8.17 -2.24
CA VAL A 67 2.20 6.81 -2.56
C VAL A 67 3.15 6.16 -3.54
N LEU A 68 3.68 4.99 -3.17
CA LEU A 68 4.43 4.12 -4.07
C LEU A 68 3.51 2.99 -4.54
N HIS A 69 2.98 3.12 -5.75
CA HIS A 69 2.03 2.15 -6.32
C HIS A 69 2.75 1.05 -7.11
N LEU A 70 2.76 -0.16 -6.55
CA LEU A 70 3.39 -1.36 -7.12
C LEU A 70 2.41 -2.52 -7.32
N ALA A 71 1.12 -2.33 -7.01
CA ALA A 71 0.12 -3.35 -7.25
C ALA A 71 -0.14 -3.51 -8.76
N PRO A 72 -0.29 -4.75 -9.25
CA PRO A 72 -0.64 -4.97 -10.65
C PRO A 72 -2.08 -4.50 -10.91
N PRO A 73 -2.38 -4.04 -12.14
CA PRO A 73 -3.74 -3.70 -12.53
C PRO A 73 -4.66 -4.93 -12.40
N ASP A 74 -5.97 -4.70 -12.29
CA ASP A 74 -6.95 -5.79 -12.19
C ASP A 74 -7.04 -6.69 -13.45
N GLY A 75 -6.47 -6.23 -14.57
CA GLY A 75 -6.44 -6.95 -15.84
C GLY A 75 -7.78 -7.00 -16.57
N ARG A 76 -8.77 -6.19 -16.16
CA ARG A 76 -10.13 -6.22 -16.71
C ARG A 76 -10.37 -5.04 -17.64
N GLY A 77 -9.94 -5.19 -18.89
CA GLY A 77 -10.21 -4.21 -19.94
C GLY A 77 -9.33 -2.96 -19.85
N ALA A 78 -9.84 -1.83 -20.36
CA ALA A 78 -9.05 -0.62 -20.56
C ALA A 78 -8.86 0.24 -19.30
N GLN A 79 -9.61 -0.01 -18.23
CA GLN A 79 -9.56 0.77 -16.99
C GLN A 79 -9.14 -0.12 -15.83
N ASP A 80 -8.16 0.33 -15.03
CA ASP A 80 -7.78 -0.35 -13.80
C ASP A 80 -8.70 0.05 -12.63
N GLY A 81 -9.61 -0.84 -12.27
CA GLY A 81 -10.52 -0.65 -11.14
C GLY A 81 -9.80 -0.55 -9.80
N ARG A 82 -8.65 -1.20 -9.62
CA ARG A 82 -7.87 -1.15 -8.37
C ARG A 82 -7.29 0.23 -8.13
N THR A 83 -6.61 0.80 -9.13
CA THR A 83 -6.11 2.17 -9.06
C THR A 83 -7.25 3.16 -8.87
N ARG A 84 -8.38 3.01 -9.57
CA ARG A 84 -9.56 3.88 -9.37
C ARG A 84 -10.09 3.83 -7.93
N ASN A 85 -10.20 2.63 -7.35
CA ASN A 85 -10.65 2.47 -5.96
C ASN A 85 -9.69 3.11 -4.97
N LEU A 86 -8.38 2.95 -5.19
CA LEU A 86 -7.34 3.59 -4.38
C LEU A 86 -7.43 5.11 -4.45
N LEU A 87 -7.37 5.69 -5.65
CA LEU A 87 -7.38 7.15 -5.83
C LEU A 87 -8.59 7.80 -5.16
N ALA A 88 -9.74 7.14 -5.24
CA ALA A 88 -10.97 7.68 -4.69
C ALA A 88 -11.05 7.65 -3.15
N VAL A 89 -10.04 7.12 -2.45
CA VAL A 89 -9.96 7.14 -0.98
C VAL A 89 -8.75 7.89 -0.43
N LEU A 90 -7.81 8.34 -1.27
CA LEU A 90 -6.57 8.98 -0.77
C LEU A 90 -6.82 10.39 -0.19
N GLY A 91 -7.88 11.08 -0.62
CA GLY A 91 -8.24 12.43 -0.18
C GLY A 91 -7.92 13.47 -1.22
#